data_AF-A0A3M1AQD6-F1
#
_entry.id   AF-A0A3M1AQD6-F1
#
_cell.length_a   1.000
_cell.length_b   1.000
_cell.length_c   1.000
_cell.angle_alpha   90.00
_cell.angle_beta   90.00
_cell.angle_gamma   90.00
#
_symmetry.space_group_name_H-M   'P 1'
#
loop_
_entity.id
_entity.type
_entity.pdbx_description
1 polymer ?
#
loop_
_entity_poly.entity_id
_entity_poly.type
_entity_poly.pdbx_seq_one_letter_code
_entity_poly.pdbx_strand_id
1 'polypeptide(L)'
;MKRSGIMDEDRWVHRCVRRSFRRAIRKVSRLGWWDAFQEDPVNIKVTITHLNGPHKGEKAQFILPHDTEEITLGRTADNLVSFDGKETVSRHHAKIVLEGERGLQLVHLADSNKTFLNGNDVREAWLESGDVVELAREGARIKVQFSPLNGEGAASRYVVLWGVVLGTFLGLLTFGLIYFLQQR
;
A
#
# COMPACT_ATOMS: atom_id res chain seq x y z
N MET A 1 -60.20 8.63 -43.22
CA MET A 1 -58.95 9.44 -43.28
C MET A 1 -58.15 9.21 -42.00
N LYS A 2 -56.86 8.88 -42.16
CA LYS A 2 -55.87 8.57 -41.11
C LYS A 2 -55.62 9.75 -40.17
N ARG A 3 -55.35 9.46 -38.88
CA ARG A 3 -54.04 9.70 -38.22
C ARG A 3 -54.02 9.05 -36.83
N SER A 4 -53.26 7.97 -36.72
CA SER A 4 -52.85 7.27 -35.50
C SER A 4 -51.73 8.06 -34.81
N GLY A 5 -51.95 8.50 -33.57
CA GLY A 5 -50.89 9.02 -32.70
C GLY A 5 -50.19 7.86 -32.00
N ILE A 6 -49.09 7.39 -32.58
CA ILE A 6 -48.17 6.45 -31.91
C ILE A 6 -47.44 7.25 -30.82
N MET A 7 -47.68 6.88 -29.57
CA MET A 7 -46.96 7.37 -28.41
C MET A 7 -45.55 6.74 -28.41
N ASP A 8 -44.55 7.59 -28.30
CA ASP A 8 -43.11 7.29 -28.33
C ASP A 8 -42.66 6.64 -27.01
N GLU A 9 -42.67 5.30 -26.96
CA GLU A 9 -42.33 4.46 -25.79
C GLU A 9 -40.84 4.55 -25.39
N ASP A 10 -39.94 4.91 -26.31
CA ASP A 10 -38.50 5.00 -26.09
C ASP A 10 -38.13 6.09 -25.07
N ARG A 11 -38.97 7.14 -24.97
CA ARG A 11 -38.78 8.25 -24.03
C ARG A 11 -39.12 7.88 -22.58
N TRP A 12 -39.89 6.82 -22.35
CA TRP A 12 -40.31 6.39 -21.02
C TRP A 12 -39.27 5.46 -20.37
N VAL A 13 -38.72 4.53 -21.15
CA VAL A 13 -37.69 3.56 -20.68
C VAL A 13 -36.41 4.28 -20.25
N HIS A 14 -35.92 5.25 -21.03
CA HIS A 14 -34.75 6.07 -20.66
C HIS A 14 -34.94 6.90 -19.38
N ARG A 15 -36.18 7.27 -19.05
CA ARG A 15 -36.50 8.04 -17.83
C ARG A 15 -36.59 7.15 -16.59
N CYS A 16 -37.06 5.90 -16.74
CA CYS A 16 -37.14 4.92 -15.66
C CYS A 16 -35.76 4.38 -15.26
N VAL A 17 -34.89 4.03 -16.22
CA VAL A 17 -33.53 3.53 -15.93
C VAL A 17 -32.69 4.58 -15.18
N ARG A 18 -32.78 5.87 -15.58
CA ARG A 18 -32.06 6.97 -14.91
C ARG A 18 -32.53 7.25 -13.47
N ARG A 19 -33.81 7.04 -13.15
CA ARG A 19 -34.36 7.28 -11.80
C ARG A 19 -34.01 6.15 -10.84
N SER A 20 -34.03 4.91 -11.31
CA SER A 20 -33.65 3.72 -10.52
C SER A 20 -32.15 3.73 -10.20
N PHE A 21 -31.30 4.09 -11.16
CA PHE A 21 -29.85 4.17 -10.96
C PHE A 21 -29.44 5.26 -9.96
N ARG A 22 -30.04 6.46 -10.04
CA ARG A 22 -29.77 7.56 -9.07
C ARG A 22 -30.26 7.24 -7.66
N ARG A 23 -31.35 6.47 -7.51
CA ARG A 23 -31.83 6.03 -6.19
C ARG A 23 -30.96 4.91 -5.62
N ALA A 24 -30.49 3.99 -6.45
CA ALA A 24 -29.54 2.95 -6.04
C ALA A 24 -28.23 3.58 -5.52
N ILE A 25 -27.61 4.49 -6.28
CA ILE A 25 -26.38 5.18 -5.87
C ILE A 25 -26.56 5.95 -4.56
N ARG A 26 -27.67 6.69 -4.38
CA ARG A 26 -27.97 7.40 -3.12
C ARG A 26 -28.30 6.48 -1.94
N LYS A 27 -28.72 5.24 -2.20
CA LYS A 27 -29.02 4.26 -1.14
C LYS A 27 -27.76 3.55 -0.69
N VAL A 28 -26.87 3.23 -1.63
CA VAL A 28 -25.50 2.78 -1.31
C VAL A 28 -24.76 3.90 -0.56
N SER A 29 -25.00 5.19 -0.88
CA SER A 29 -24.29 6.34 -0.30
C SER A 29 -24.53 6.52 1.20
N ARG A 30 -25.66 5.99 1.69
CA ARG A 30 -26.09 6.08 3.09
C ARG A 30 -25.73 4.87 3.93
N LEU A 31 -25.26 3.78 3.32
CA LEU A 31 -24.95 2.56 4.04
C LEU A 31 -23.54 2.55 4.65
N GLY A 32 -22.71 3.56 4.40
CA GLY A 32 -21.33 3.59 4.91
C GLY A 32 -20.40 2.57 4.23
N TRP A 33 -20.84 1.92 3.15
CA TRP A 33 -20.06 0.89 2.46
C TRP A 33 -18.82 1.45 1.75
N TRP A 34 -18.74 2.76 1.53
CA TRP A 34 -17.58 3.46 0.92
C TRP A 34 -16.44 3.65 1.91
N ASP A 35 -16.75 3.78 3.21
CA ASP A 35 -15.74 3.89 4.27
C ASP A 35 -15.02 2.54 4.46
N ALA A 36 -15.69 1.43 4.14
CA ALA A 36 -15.10 0.09 4.11
C ALA A 36 -14.22 -0.19 2.87
N PHE A 37 -14.15 0.75 1.92
CA PHE A 37 -13.26 0.74 0.75
C PHE A 37 -12.07 1.70 0.93
N GLN A 38 -11.86 2.25 2.13
CA GLN A 38 -10.55 2.80 2.47
C GLN A 38 -9.60 1.62 2.62
N GLU A 39 -8.55 1.57 1.79
CA GLU A 39 -7.46 0.64 1.98
C GLU A 39 -6.98 0.77 3.43
N ASP A 40 -7.03 -0.32 4.20
CA ASP A 40 -6.47 -0.33 5.55
C ASP A 40 -5.05 0.21 5.44
N PRO A 41 -4.67 1.25 6.21
CA PRO A 41 -3.34 1.82 6.12
C PRO A 41 -2.33 0.69 6.23
N VAL A 42 -1.51 0.51 5.18
CA VAL A 42 -0.58 -0.61 5.10
C VAL A 42 0.50 -0.36 6.14
N ASN A 43 0.31 -0.90 7.34
CA ASN A 43 1.36 -0.92 8.33
C ASN A 43 2.44 -1.88 7.84
N ILE A 44 3.70 -1.42 7.84
CA ILE A 44 4.82 -2.24 7.40
C ILE A 44 5.60 -2.67 8.62
N LYS A 45 5.76 -3.98 8.79
CA LYS A 45 6.67 -4.53 9.78
C LYS A 45 8.08 -4.49 9.22
N VAL A 46 8.96 -3.73 9.84
CA VAL A 46 10.38 -3.67 9.52
C VAL A 46 11.16 -4.44 10.58
N THR A 47 12.01 -5.36 10.14
CA THR A 47 12.93 -6.13 10.98
C THR A 47 14.36 -5.78 10.58
N ILE A 48 15.12 -5.24 11.52
CA ILE A 48 16.52 -4.88 11.35
C ILE A 48 17.36 -5.91 12.09
N THR A 49 18.28 -6.57 11.40
CA THR A 49 19.19 -7.57 11.98
C THR A 49 20.62 -7.06 11.93
N HIS A 50 21.31 -7.04 13.07
CA HIS A 50 22.73 -6.69 13.10
C HIS A 50 23.58 -7.83 12.50
N LEU A 51 24.39 -7.54 11.48
CA LEU A 51 25.22 -8.54 10.81
C LEU A 51 26.62 -8.66 11.42
N ASN A 52 27.07 -7.65 12.16
CA ASN A 52 28.39 -7.61 12.78
C ASN A 52 28.40 -6.81 14.10
N GLY A 53 29.55 -6.82 14.77
CA GLY A 53 29.73 -6.16 16.07
C GLY A 53 29.21 -6.97 17.25
N PRO A 54 29.15 -6.35 18.45
CA PRO A 54 28.75 -7.03 19.69
C PRO A 54 27.30 -7.51 19.66
N HIS A 55 26.44 -6.85 18.88
CA HIS A 55 25.01 -7.18 18.72
C HIS A 55 24.73 -8.13 17.55
N LYS A 56 25.75 -8.80 16.97
CA LYS A 56 25.56 -9.65 15.79
C LYS A 56 24.47 -10.71 16.03
N GLY A 57 23.48 -10.74 15.12
CA GLY A 57 22.34 -11.65 15.17
C GLY A 57 21.12 -11.09 15.92
N GLU A 58 21.29 -10.00 16.67
CA GLU A 58 20.18 -9.30 17.33
C GLU A 58 19.22 -8.70 16.29
N LYS A 59 17.93 -8.76 16.60
CA LYS A 59 16.85 -8.29 15.74
C LYS A 59 16.02 -7.24 16.46
N ALA A 60 15.87 -6.08 15.84
CA ALA A 60 14.93 -5.05 16.25
C ALA A 60 13.74 -5.06 15.29
N GLN A 61 12.52 -5.00 15.84
CA GLN A 61 11.28 -4.99 15.06
C GLN A 61 10.53 -3.69 15.29
N PHE A 62 10.13 -3.05 14.20
CA PHE A 62 9.39 -1.81 14.18
C PHE A 62 8.14 -1.99 13.33
N ILE A 63 7.06 -1.34 13.71
CA ILE A 63 5.82 -1.29 12.94
C ILE A 63 5.67 0.15 12.51
N LEU A 64 5.86 0.43 11.22
CA LEU A 64 5.68 1.76 10.68
C LEU A 64 4.23 1.91 10.19
N PRO A 65 3.45 2.83 10.79
CA PRO A 65 2.18 3.30 10.25
C PRO A 65 2.38 3.93 8.87
N HIS A 66 1.32 3.90 8.06
CA HIS A 66 1.33 4.44 6.71
C HIS A 66 1.56 5.97 6.65
N ASP A 67 1.22 6.70 7.71
CA ASP A 67 1.13 8.15 7.66
C ASP A 67 2.41 8.88 8.05
N THR A 68 3.15 8.49 9.11
CA THR A 68 4.37 9.23 9.48
C THR A 68 5.26 8.49 10.50
N GLU A 69 6.04 7.49 10.10
CA GLU A 69 7.16 7.03 10.94
C GLU A 69 8.45 6.83 10.15
N GLU A 70 9.56 7.19 10.80
CA GLU A 70 10.92 6.97 10.32
C GLU A 70 11.72 6.16 11.35
N ILE A 71 12.61 5.29 10.87
CA ILE A 71 13.57 4.57 11.71
C ILE A 71 14.90 5.28 11.62
N THR A 72 15.33 5.90 12.72
CA THR A 72 16.62 6.58 12.81
C THR A 72 17.74 5.61 13.17
N LEU A 73 18.88 5.75 12.48
CA LEU A 73 20.08 4.93 12.63
C LEU A 73 21.25 5.84 13.04
N GLY A 74 21.91 5.54 14.15
CA GLY A 74 23.02 6.35 14.60
C GLY A 74 23.69 5.84 15.87
N ARG A 75 24.76 6.50 16.29
CA ARG A 75 25.53 6.09 17.47
C ARG A 75 24.89 6.51 18.79
N THR A 76 24.12 7.59 18.80
CA THR A 76 23.48 8.08 20.03
C THR A 76 22.22 7.30 20.35
N ALA A 77 21.92 7.17 21.64
CA ALA A 77 20.80 6.38 22.15
C ALA A 77 19.41 6.97 21.86
N ASP A 78 19.34 8.18 21.29
CA ASP A 78 18.11 8.81 20.81
C ASP A 78 17.67 8.30 19.43
N ASN A 79 18.51 7.52 18.73
CA ASN A 79 18.11 6.80 17.52
C ASN A 79 17.37 5.51 17.87
N LEU A 80 16.38 5.15 17.05
CA LEU A 80 15.63 3.90 17.21
C LEU A 80 16.53 2.66 17.08
N VAL A 81 17.55 2.73 16.22
CA VAL A 81 18.63 1.74 16.17
C VAL A 81 19.94 2.42 16.53
N SER A 82 20.40 2.15 17.75
CA SER A 82 21.64 2.69 18.29
C SER A 82 22.84 1.76 18.04
N PHE A 83 23.95 2.34 17.63
CA PHE A 83 25.25 1.68 17.46
C PHE A 83 26.27 2.23 18.46
N ASP A 84 25.96 2.10 19.75
CA ASP A 84 26.80 2.61 20.83
C ASP A 84 28.26 2.09 20.73
N GLY A 85 29.22 2.94 21.10
CA GLY A 85 30.65 2.65 21.05
C GLY A 85 31.28 2.53 19.65
N LYS A 86 30.53 2.75 18.56
CA LYS A 86 31.05 2.70 17.18
C LYS A 86 31.39 4.07 16.63
N GLU A 87 32.60 4.59 16.88
CA GLU A 87 33.03 5.92 16.40
C GLU A 87 32.97 6.12 14.87
N THR A 88 32.96 5.04 14.09
CA THR A 88 32.72 5.10 12.64
C THR A 88 31.29 5.50 12.28
N VAL A 89 30.34 5.36 13.21
CA VAL A 89 28.94 5.74 13.04
C VAL A 89 28.71 7.11 13.68
N SER A 90 28.09 8.00 12.91
CA SER A 90 27.76 9.35 13.34
C SER A 90 26.61 9.32 14.34
N ARG A 91 26.45 10.39 15.14
CA ARG A 91 25.36 10.50 16.13
C ARG A 91 23.99 10.26 15.48
N HIS A 92 23.70 10.97 14.39
CA HIS A 92 22.59 10.65 13.48
C HIS A 92 23.19 10.37 12.11
N HIS A 93 23.15 9.11 11.67
CA HIS A 93 23.90 8.70 10.50
C HIS A 93 23.02 8.54 9.26
N ALA A 94 21.91 7.84 9.42
CA ALA A 94 20.95 7.61 8.36
C ALA A 94 19.56 7.44 8.96
N LYS A 95 18.55 7.47 8.12
CA LYS A 95 17.18 7.12 8.49
C LYS A 95 16.51 6.32 7.39
N ILE A 96 15.52 5.53 7.78
CA ILE A 96 14.65 4.80 6.87
C ILE A 96 13.26 5.41 7.00
N VAL A 97 12.72 5.93 5.90
CA VAL A 97 11.43 6.60 5.86
C VAL A 97 10.46 5.79 5.01
N LEU A 98 9.22 5.66 5.47
CA LEU A 98 8.15 5.12 4.64
C LEU A 98 7.51 6.24 3.81
N GLU A 99 7.64 6.18 2.48
CA GLU A 99 7.03 7.14 1.56
C GLU A 99 5.71 6.60 0.96
N GLY A 100 4.64 6.58 1.74
CA GLY A 100 3.30 6.17 1.30
C GLY A 100 3.32 4.84 0.54
N GLU A 101 2.80 4.84 -0.70
CA GLU A 101 2.75 3.65 -1.56
C GLU A 101 4.11 3.27 -2.20
N ARG A 102 5.10 4.16 -2.20
CA ARG A 102 6.40 3.88 -2.85
C ARG A 102 7.27 2.90 -2.06
N GLY A 103 7.03 2.79 -0.75
CA GLY A 103 7.75 1.89 0.13
C GLY A 103 8.84 2.59 0.95
N LEU A 104 9.87 1.84 1.32
CA LEU A 104 10.90 2.28 2.26
C LEU A 104 12.07 2.91 1.53
N GLN A 105 12.44 4.13 1.93
CA GLN A 105 13.60 4.85 1.44
C GLN A 105 14.66 4.99 2.53
N LEU A 106 15.89 4.64 2.20
CA LEU A 106 17.07 4.94 3.01
C LEU A 106 17.58 6.34 2.67
N VAL A 107 17.79 7.17 3.68
CA VAL A 107 18.32 8.54 3.56
C VAL A 107 19.54 8.69 4.45
N HIS A 108 20.66 9.09 3.86
CA HIS A 108 21.91 9.38 4.57
C HIS A 108 21.91 10.81 5.12
N LEU A 109 22.35 10.98 6.38
CA LEU A 109 22.31 12.26 7.10
C LEU A 109 23.69 12.74 7.57
N ALA A 110 24.70 11.87 7.61
CA ALA A 110 25.98 12.18 8.22
C ALA A 110 26.98 12.89 7.29
N ASP A 111 27.76 13.82 7.83
CA ASP A 111 28.88 14.41 7.07
C ASP A 111 30.18 13.59 7.11
N SER A 112 30.30 12.64 8.04
CA SER A 112 31.58 12.01 8.36
C SER A 112 31.92 10.79 7.50
N ASN A 113 31.09 9.75 7.55
CA ASN A 113 31.27 8.51 6.78
C ASN A 113 30.04 8.30 5.91
N LYS A 114 30.24 7.72 4.73
CA LYS A 114 29.16 7.46 3.79
C LYS A 114 28.33 6.24 4.19
N THR A 115 27.08 6.23 3.75
CA THR A 115 26.20 5.06 3.84
C THR A 115 26.33 4.22 2.57
N PHE A 116 26.33 2.90 2.72
CA PHE A 116 26.37 1.95 1.62
C PHE A 116 25.12 1.05 1.65
N LEU A 117 24.54 0.81 0.47
CA LEU A 117 23.48 -0.17 0.25
C LEU A 117 24.03 -1.28 -0.64
N ASN A 118 24.07 -2.51 -0.13
CA ASN A 118 24.62 -3.68 -0.81
C ASN A 118 26.05 -3.45 -1.35
N GLY A 119 26.84 -2.65 -0.65
CA GLY A 119 28.22 -2.29 -1.02
C GLY A 119 28.38 -1.04 -1.91
N ASN A 120 27.28 -0.47 -2.41
CA ASN A 120 27.29 0.76 -3.21
C ASN A 120 27.06 1.99 -2.35
N ASP A 121 27.84 3.04 -2.55
CA ASP A 121 27.66 4.35 -1.91
C ASP A 121 26.32 4.98 -2.34
N VAL A 122 25.50 5.36 -1.35
CA VAL A 122 24.20 5.97 -1.58
C VAL A 122 23.97 7.17 -0.66
N ARG A 123 23.38 8.23 -1.20
CA ARG A 123 22.77 9.29 -0.38
C ARG A 123 21.31 9.01 -0.09
N GLU A 124 20.58 8.56 -1.10
CA GLU A 124 19.20 8.16 -1.02
C GLU A 124 19.00 6.92 -1.89
N ALA A 125 18.27 5.92 -1.39
CA ALA A 125 17.97 4.71 -2.14
C ALA A 125 16.69 4.05 -1.65
N TRP A 126 15.93 3.47 -2.59
CA TRP A 126 14.81 2.60 -2.26
C TRP A 126 15.33 1.26 -1.73
N LEU A 127 14.74 0.80 -0.63
CA LEU A 127 15.11 -0.46 0.00
C LEU A 127 14.24 -1.59 -0.53
N GLU A 128 14.87 -2.73 -0.81
CA GLU A 128 14.20 -4.00 -0.99
C GLU A 128 14.31 -4.86 0.27
N SER A 129 13.34 -5.75 0.47
CA SER A 129 13.31 -6.61 1.64
C SER A 129 14.46 -7.62 1.57
N GLY A 130 15.39 -7.52 2.51
CA GLY A 130 16.61 -8.34 2.54
C GLY A 130 17.89 -7.55 2.30
N ASP A 131 17.81 -6.27 1.95
CA ASP A 131 18.96 -5.42 1.70
C ASP A 131 19.89 -5.26 2.90
N VAL A 132 21.16 -5.04 2.59
CA VAL A 132 22.22 -4.80 3.57
C VAL A 132 22.64 -3.35 3.54
N VAL A 133 22.52 -2.67 4.68
CA VAL A 133 22.95 -1.28 4.88
C VAL A 133 24.23 -1.27 5.71
N GLU A 134 25.22 -0.50 5.28
CA GLU A 134 26.47 -0.27 6.00
C GLU A 134 26.66 1.22 6.27
N LEU A 135 26.91 1.60 7.53
CA LEU A 135 27.05 3.01 7.95
C LEU A 135 28.49 3.53 7.86
N ALA A 136 29.42 2.67 7.49
CA ALA A 136 30.78 3.04 7.12
C ALA A 136 31.39 1.85 6.38
N ARG A 137 32.43 2.10 5.58
CA ARG A 137 33.17 1.03 4.93
C ARG A 137 33.76 0.10 5.98
N GLU A 138 33.42 -1.18 5.92
CA GLU A 138 33.78 -2.20 6.94
C GLU A 138 33.28 -1.87 8.36
N GLY A 139 32.32 -0.95 8.48
CA GLY A 139 31.75 -0.47 9.73
C GLY A 139 30.54 -1.29 10.20
N ALA A 140 29.57 -0.62 10.83
CA ALA A 140 28.34 -1.27 11.27
C ALA A 140 27.49 -1.71 10.07
N ARG A 141 27.06 -2.97 10.07
CA ARG A 141 26.28 -3.58 9.00
C ARG A 141 24.97 -4.13 9.54
N ILE A 142 23.87 -3.80 8.89
CA ILE A 142 22.54 -4.30 9.22
C ILE A 142 21.85 -4.86 7.99
N LYS A 143 21.01 -5.86 8.20
CA LYS A 143 20.08 -6.36 7.19
C LYS A 143 18.70 -5.81 7.50
N VAL A 144 18.07 -5.18 6.51
CA VAL A 144 16.70 -4.65 6.61
C VAL A 144 15.77 -5.62 5.90
N GLN A 145 14.76 -6.11 6.61
CA GLN A 145 13.70 -6.94 6.04
C GLN A 145 12.36 -6.30 6.37
N PHE A 146 11.43 -6.29 5.44
CA PHE A 146 10.10 -5.76 5.68
C PHE A 146 9.01 -6.57 5.00
N SER A 147 7.83 -6.52 5.58
CA SER A 147 6.63 -7.19 5.09
C SER A 147 5.38 -6.36 5.42
N PRO A 148 4.40 -6.28 4.52
CA PRO A 148 3.11 -5.66 4.85
C PRO A 148 2.43 -6.48 5.96
N LEU A 149 1.96 -5.83 7.02
CA LEU A 149 1.29 -6.53 8.12
C LEU A 149 -0.08 -7.10 7.72
N ASN A 150 -0.74 -6.48 6.75
CA ASN A 150 -2.08 -6.86 6.29
C ASN A 150 -2.09 -7.54 4.90
N GLY A 151 -0.89 -7.79 4.33
CA GLY A 151 -0.70 -7.94 2.88
C GLY A 151 -1.10 -9.25 2.22
N GLU A 152 -1.37 -10.33 2.97
CA GLU A 152 -1.75 -11.59 2.32
C GLU A 152 -3.25 -11.67 2.02
N GLY A 153 -4.08 -10.86 2.70
CA GLY A 153 -5.55 -10.96 2.63
C GLY A 153 -6.26 -9.87 1.82
N ALA A 154 -5.70 -8.67 1.71
CA ALA A 154 -6.43 -7.52 1.15
C ALA A 154 -6.66 -7.65 -0.37
N ALA A 155 -5.61 -7.88 -1.16
CA ALA A 155 -5.70 -7.97 -2.62
C ALA A 155 -6.61 -9.14 -3.09
N SER A 156 -6.57 -10.28 -2.40
CA SER A 156 -7.42 -11.45 -2.68
C SER A 156 -8.90 -11.14 -2.50
N ARG A 157 -9.26 -10.37 -1.45
CA ARG A 157 -10.66 -9.98 -1.17
C ARG A 157 -11.21 -9.04 -2.23
N TYR A 158 -10.39 -8.14 -2.78
CA TYR A 158 -10.79 -7.24 -3.86
C TYR A 158 -11.12 -7.99 -5.15
N VAL A 159 -10.28 -8.93 -5.57
CA VAL A 159 -10.52 -9.75 -6.79
C VAL A 159 -11.81 -10.55 -6.67
N VAL A 160 -12.08 -11.13 -5.50
CA VAL A 160 -13.31 -11.89 -5.24
C VAL A 160 -14.55 -10.98 -5.26
N LEU A 161 -14.49 -9.83 -4.59
CA LEU A 161 -15.61 -8.89 -4.54
C LEU A 161 -15.97 -8.34 -5.93
N TRP A 162 -14.98 -7.90 -6.71
CA TRP A 162 -15.22 -7.40 -8.07
C TRP A 162 -15.64 -8.51 -9.04
N GLY A 163 -15.13 -9.73 -8.89
CA GLY A 163 -15.55 -10.89 -9.68
C GLY A 163 -17.05 -11.21 -9.49
N VAL A 164 -17.55 -11.14 -8.25
CA VAL A 164 -18.98 -11.37 -7.94
C VAL A 164 -19.86 -10.22 -8.47
N VAL A 165 -19.41 -8.97 -8.33
CA VAL A 165 -20.15 -7.80 -8.87
C VAL A 165 -20.21 -7.83 -10.40
N LEU A 166 -19.12 -8.17 -11.07
CA LEU A 166 -19.07 -8.27 -12.53
C LEU A 166 -19.90 -9.46 -13.04
N GLY A 167 -19.80 -10.61 -12.37
CA GLY A 167 -20.55 -11.82 -12.70
C GLY A 167 -22.07 -11.64 -12.59
N THR A 168 -22.53 -10.95 -11.54
CA THR A 168 -23.96 -10.65 -11.37
C THR A 168 -24.48 -9.65 -12.43
N PHE A 169 -23.68 -8.67 -12.83
CA PHE A 169 -24.02 -7.75 -13.93
C PHE A 169 -24.10 -8.46 -15.29
N LEU A 170 -23.15 -9.34 -15.60
CA LEU A 170 -23.18 -10.16 -16.82
C LEU A 170 -24.40 -11.09 -16.85
N GLY A 171 -24.69 -11.74 -15.73
CA GLY A 171 -25.85 -12.62 -15.58
C GLY A 171 -27.18 -11.88 -15.86
N LEU A 172 -27.36 -10.69 -15.28
CA LEU A 172 -28.57 -9.87 -15.53
C LEU A 172 -28.68 -9.38 -16.98
N LEU A 173 -27.56 -9.03 -17.62
CA LEU A 173 -27.54 -8.62 -19.04
C LEU A 173 -27.91 -9.78 -19.98
N THR A 174 -27.33 -10.96 -19.75
CA THR A 174 -27.65 -12.16 -20.55
C THR A 174 -29.10 -12.60 -20.36
N PHE A 175 -29.61 -12.60 -19.13
CA PHE A 175 -30.99 -12.94 -18.83
C PHE A 175 -31.99 -11.95 -19.47
N GLY A 176 -31.67 -10.65 -19.43
CA GLY A 176 -32.45 -9.63 -20.12
C GLY A 176 -32.46 -9.80 -21.65
N LEU A 177 -31.33 -10.19 -22.25
CA LEU A 177 -31.23 -10.45 -23.69
C LEU A 177 -32.05 -11.69 -24.09
N ILE A 178 -31.96 -12.79 -23.34
CA ILE A 178 -32.73 -14.02 -23.59
C ILE A 178 -34.23 -13.74 -23.49
N TYR A 179 -34.66 -13.03 -22.44
CA TYR A 179 -36.06 -12.65 -22.26
C TYR A 179 -36.58 -11.80 -23.42
N PHE A 180 -35.78 -10.84 -23.90
CA PHE A 180 -36.13 -10.00 -25.05
C PHE A 180 -36.24 -10.80 -26.35
N LEU A 181 -35.37 -11.78 -26.57
CA LEU A 181 -35.42 -12.66 -27.75
C LEU A 181 -36.62 -13.61 -27.74
N GLN A 182 -37.14 -13.99 -26.55
CA GLN A 182 -38.33 -14.83 -26.41
C GLN A 182 -39.67 -14.08 -26.60
N GLN A 183 -39.66 -12.75 -26.55
CA GLN A 183 -40.85 -11.90 -26.72
C GLN A 183 -41.07 -11.43 -28.17
N ARG A 184 -40.32 -11.98 -29.12
CA ARG A 184 -40.47 -11.78 -30.57
C ARG A 184 -41.11 -13.00 -31.22
#